data_AF-A0AAW0JDY6-F1
#
_entry.id   AF-A0AAW0JDY6-F1
#
_cell.length_a   1.000
_cell.length_b   1.000
_cell.length_c   1.000
_cell.angle_alpha   90.00
_cell.angle_beta   90.00
_cell.angle_gamma   90.00
#
_symmetry.space_group_name_H-M   'P 1'
#
loop_
_entity.id
_entity.type
_entity.pdbx_description
1 polymer ?
#
loop_
_entity_poly.entity_id
_entity_poly.type
_entity_poly.pdbx_seq_one_letter_code
_entity_poly.pdbx_strand_id
1 'polypeptide(L)'
;MSLLKGQHKIKFIPEMVGPILEMTLIPETELRKATIPIFFDMMQCEFHSTRSFQMFENEIITKLDHEVEGGRGDEQYKVLFDKILLEHCRKHKYLAKTGETFVKLVVRLMERLLDYRTIMHDENKENRMSCTVNVLNFYKEIEREEMYIRYLYKLCDLHKECDNYTEAAYTLLLHAKLLKWSEDVCAAHLTQRDGFQATTQGQLKEQLYQEIIHYFDKGKVRHTSSLSLFL
;
A
#
# COMPACT_ATOMS: atom_id res chain seq x y z
N MET A 1 12.61 27.86 -12.02
CA MET A 1 11.25 28.44 -12.01
C MET A 1 10.53 27.85 -10.81
N SER A 2 10.52 28.55 -9.67
CA SER A 2 9.95 28.05 -8.41
C SER A 2 8.44 28.19 -8.44
N LEU A 3 7.76 27.15 -8.93
CA LEU A 3 6.29 27.09 -9.08
C LEU A 3 5.53 27.19 -7.73
N LEU A 4 6.23 27.20 -6.58
CA LEU A 4 5.62 26.91 -5.28
C LEU A 4 5.76 27.98 -4.16
N LYS A 5 5.57 29.30 -4.43
CA LYS A 5 5.35 30.31 -3.35
C LYS A 5 3.87 30.61 -3.01
N GLY A 6 3.39 30.33 -1.78
CA GLY A 6 2.05 30.71 -1.29
C GLY A 6 1.50 29.85 -0.12
N GLN A 7 0.87 30.47 0.89
CA GLN A 7 0.39 29.81 2.13
C GLN A 7 -0.80 28.84 1.95
N HIS A 8 -1.54 28.90 0.83
CA HIS A 8 -2.63 27.98 0.52
C HIS A 8 -2.16 26.61 -0.02
N LYS A 9 -0.84 26.36 -0.11
CA LYS A 9 -0.25 25.21 -0.83
C LYS A 9 -0.38 23.86 -0.16
N ILE A 10 -0.48 23.80 1.17
CA ILE A 10 -0.55 22.52 1.91
C ILE A 10 -1.78 21.70 1.48
N LYS A 11 -2.90 22.37 1.20
CA LYS A 11 -4.15 21.71 0.77
C LYS A 11 -4.01 21.04 -0.60
N PHE A 12 -3.12 21.53 -1.46
CA PHE A 12 -2.92 21.01 -2.80
C PHE A 12 -1.85 19.91 -2.87
N ILE A 13 -1.08 19.70 -1.79
CA ILE A 13 -0.02 18.67 -1.80
C ILE A 13 -0.61 17.29 -2.13
N PRO A 14 -1.68 16.80 -1.46
CA PRO A 14 -2.24 15.50 -1.78
C PRO A 14 -2.70 15.40 -3.25
N GLU A 15 -3.37 16.43 -3.75
CA GLU A 15 -3.92 16.45 -5.12
C GLU A 15 -2.83 16.53 -6.20
N MET A 16 -1.67 17.10 -5.90
CA MET A 16 -0.57 17.28 -6.85
C MET A 16 0.41 16.11 -6.88
N VAL A 17 0.49 15.29 -5.83
CA VAL A 17 1.40 14.14 -5.79
C VAL A 17 1.09 13.15 -6.92
N GLY A 18 -0.18 12.83 -7.14
CA GLY A 18 -0.60 11.89 -8.20
C GLY A 18 -0.14 12.32 -9.60
N PRO A 19 -0.56 13.50 -10.12
CA PRO A 19 -0.16 13.97 -11.44
C PRO A 19 1.36 14.13 -11.62
N ILE A 20 2.09 14.59 -10.59
CA ILE A 20 3.55 14.67 -10.66
C ILE A 20 4.15 13.27 -10.73
N LEU A 21 3.65 12.32 -9.93
CA LEU A 21 4.10 10.94 -9.96
C LEU A 21 3.89 10.30 -11.32
N GLU A 22 2.71 10.43 -11.91
CA GLU A 22 2.43 9.93 -13.26
C GLU A 22 3.46 10.43 -14.29
N MET A 23 3.79 11.73 -14.26
CA MET A 23 4.82 12.30 -15.13
C MET A 23 6.21 11.73 -14.85
N THR A 24 6.56 11.53 -13.58
CA THR A 24 7.88 10.99 -13.20
C THR A 24 8.03 9.52 -13.59
N LEU A 25 6.93 8.78 -13.77
CA LEU A 25 6.97 7.37 -14.15
C LEU A 25 7.11 7.14 -15.67
N ILE A 26 6.94 8.18 -16.48
CA ILE A 26 7.21 8.13 -17.93
C ILE A 26 8.68 7.74 -18.15
N PRO A 27 9.00 6.78 -19.04
CA PRO A 27 10.35 6.28 -19.28
C PRO A 27 11.22 7.24 -20.12
N GLU A 28 11.22 8.52 -19.74
CA GLU A 28 12.02 9.57 -20.34
C GLU A 28 12.99 10.13 -19.28
N THR A 29 14.29 9.90 -19.48
CA THR A 29 15.30 10.14 -18.43
C THR A 29 15.43 11.62 -18.08
N GLU A 30 15.38 12.50 -19.08
CA GLU A 30 15.51 13.94 -18.83
C GLU A 30 14.26 14.51 -18.17
N LEU A 31 13.07 13.97 -18.50
CA LEU A 31 11.82 14.31 -17.82
C LEU A 31 11.86 13.90 -16.35
N ARG A 32 12.31 12.67 -16.04
CA ARG A 32 12.51 12.18 -14.66
C ARG A 32 13.42 13.11 -13.86
N LYS A 33 14.59 13.45 -14.41
CA LYS A 33 15.54 14.36 -13.75
C LYS A 33 14.96 15.75 -13.50
N ALA A 34 14.10 16.25 -14.38
CA ALA A 34 13.46 17.55 -14.23
C ALA A 34 12.28 17.53 -13.24
N THR A 35 11.58 16.41 -13.10
CA THR A 35 10.33 16.31 -12.33
C THR A 35 10.52 15.74 -10.91
N ILE A 36 11.42 14.77 -10.71
CA ILE A 36 11.69 14.20 -9.38
C ILE A 36 12.04 15.27 -8.31
N PRO A 37 12.83 16.32 -8.60
CA PRO A 37 13.10 17.38 -7.62
C PRO A 37 11.84 18.10 -7.09
N ILE A 38 10.72 18.07 -7.83
CA ILE A 38 9.47 18.69 -7.40
C ILE A 38 8.94 18.02 -6.12
N PHE A 39 9.17 16.71 -5.94
CA PHE A 39 8.83 16.03 -4.69
C PHE A 39 9.57 16.60 -3.48
N PHE A 40 10.84 16.94 -3.65
CA PHE A 40 11.60 17.61 -2.58
C PHE A 40 11.04 19.01 -2.26
N ASP A 41 10.58 19.75 -3.27
CA ASP A 41 9.91 21.03 -3.06
C ASP A 41 8.58 20.88 -2.31
N MET A 42 7.81 19.82 -2.59
CA MET A 42 6.59 19.48 -1.84
C MET A 42 6.90 19.15 -0.38
N MET A 43 7.90 18.30 -0.12
CA MET A 43 8.35 17.97 1.24
C MET A 43 8.75 19.22 2.02
N GLN A 44 9.56 20.11 1.41
CA GLN A 44 9.97 21.37 2.03
C GLN A 44 8.78 22.29 2.32
N CYS A 45 7.83 22.39 1.38
CA CYS A 45 6.66 23.23 1.53
C CYS A 45 5.77 22.79 2.70
N GLU A 46 5.54 21.48 2.83
CA GLU A 46 4.78 20.93 3.97
C GLU A 46 5.55 21.13 5.27
N PHE A 47 6.84 20.77 5.29
CA PHE A 47 7.68 20.86 6.48
C PHE A 47 7.81 22.28 7.03
N HIS A 48 7.86 23.28 6.14
CA HIS A 48 7.89 24.69 6.56
C HIS A 48 6.65 25.07 7.37
N SER A 49 5.51 24.45 7.09
CA SER A 49 4.21 24.81 7.66
C SER A 49 3.81 23.94 8.85
N THR A 50 4.02 22.63 8.77
CA THR A 50 3.55 21.65 9.77
C THR A 50 4.68 21.05 10.61
N ARG A 51 5.94 21.34 10.28
CA ARG A 51 7.15 20.69 10.83
C ARG A 51 7.21 19.17 10.57
N SER A 52 6.43 18.70 9.60
CA SER A 52 6.36 17.32 9.13
C SER A 52 6.11 17.30 7.62
N PHE A 53 6.29 16.17 6.96
CA PHE A 53 5.83 15.96 5.58
C PHE A 53 4.97 14.69 5.47
N GLN A 54 4.29 14.32 6.55
CA GLN A 54 3.49 13.10 6.61
C GLN A 54 2.37 13.06 5.58
N MET A 55 1.75 14.19 5.20
CA MET A 55 0.71 14.17 4.18
C MET A 55 1.31 13.79 2.82
N PHE A 56 2.41 14.41 2.44
CA PHE A 56 3.17 14.04 1.24
C PHE A 56 3.62 12.58 1.28
N GLU A 57 4.17 12.12 2.40
CA GLU A 57 4.63 10.74 2.57
C GLU A 57 3.49 9.72 2.43
N ASN A 58 2.33 10.00 3.02
CA ASN A 58 1.17 9.11 2.91
C ASN A 58 0.66 9.04 1.46
N GLU A 59 0.60 10.19 0.79
CA GLU A 59 0.08 10.28 -0.57
C GLU A 59 1.03 9.61 -1.57
N ILE A 60 2.34 9.85 -1.47
CA ILE A 60 3.31 9.25 -2.41
C ILE A 60 3.36 7.73 -2.27
N ILE A 61 3.28 7.19 -1.05
CA ILE A 61 3.19 5.74 -0.83
C ILE A 61 1.93 5.18 -1.48
N THR A 62 0.79 5.84 -1.25
CA THR A 62 -0.52 5.40 -1.76
C THR A 62 -0.60 5.42 -3.27
N LYS A 63 -0.12 6.50 -3.88
CA LYS A 63 -0.10 6.63 -5.34
C LYS A 63 0.91 5.66 -5.93
N LEU A 64 2.13 5.57 -5.41
CA LEU A 64 3.15 4.65 -5.94
C LEU A 64 2.69 3.20 -5.95
N ASP A 65 1.99 2.73 -4.91
CA ASP A 65 1.34 1.42 -4.88
C ASP A 65 0.44 1.19 -6.10
N HIS A 66 -0.51 2.10 -6.31
CA HIS A 66 -1.47 2.04 -7.42
C HIS A 66 -0.79 2.10 -8.78
N GLU A 67 0.16 3.03 -8.95
CA GLU A 67 0.84 3.28 -10.22
C GLU A 67 1.72 2.09 -10.65
N VAL A 68 2.48 1.52 -9.69
CA VAL A 68 3.38 0.40 -9.99
C VAL A 68 2.61 -0.88 -10.24
N GLU A 69 1.54 -1.14 -9.47
CA GLU A 69 0.62 -2.24 -9.75
C GLU A 69 -0.06 -2.06 -11.12
N GLY A 70 -0.36 -0.82 -11.52
CA GLY A 70 -0.86 -0.45 -12.85
C GLY A 70 0.15 -0.58 -14.00
N GLY A 71 1.34 -1.14 -13.74
CA GLY A 71 2.34 -1.41 -14.76
C GLY A 71 3.34 -0.29 -15.01
N ARG A 72 3.28 0.83 -14.28
CA ARG A 72 4.22 1.95 -14.41
C ARG A 72 5.44 1.78 -13.51
N GLY A 73 6.50 2.55 -13.76
CA GLY A 73 7.74 2.50 -12.97
C GLY A 73 8.68 1.34 -13.35
N ASP A 74 9.96 1.56 -13.12
CA ASP A 74 11.04 0.63 -13.47
C ASP A 74 12.26 0.84 -12.56
N GLU A 75 13.26 -0.03 -12.73
CA GLU A 75 14.50 0.02 -11.95
C GLU A 75 15.27 1.34 -12.14
N GLN A 76 15.21 1.92 -13.34
CA GLN A 76 15.86 3.20 -13.62
C GLN A 76 15.19 4.34 -12.83
N TYR A 77 13.86 4.36 -12.76
CA TYR A 77 13.11 5.32 -11.96
C TYR A 77 13.48 5.21 -10.48
N LYS A 78 13.54 3.98 -9.93
CA LYS A 78 13.96 3.74 -8.54
C LYS A 78 15.34 4.34 -8.25
N VAL A 79 16.32 4.07 -9.12
CA VAL A 79 17.70 4.59 -8.97
C VAL A 79 17.76 6.11 -9.09
N LEU A 80 17.00 6.70 -10.01
CA LEU A 80 16.94 8.15 -10.17
C LEU A 80 16.26 8.82 -8.97
N PHE A 81 15.17 8.24 -8.47
CA PHE A 81 14.45 8.72 -7.29
C PHE A 81 15.36 8.75 -6.06
N ASP A 82 16.05 7.63 -5.78
CA ASP A 82 17.02 7.54 -4.68
C ASP A 82 18.09 8.63 -4.81
N LYS A 83 18.80 8.65 -5.95
CA LYS A 83 19.94 9.55 -6.16
C LYS A 83 19.56 11.02 -6.02
N ILE A 84 18.49 11.45 -6.70
CA ILE A 84 18.10 12.86 -6.80
C ILE A 84 17.58 13.34 -5.44
N LEU A 85 16.60 12.63 -4.85
CA LEU A 85 16.02 13.09 -3.58
C LEU A 85 17.00 12.99 -2.42
N LEU A 86 17.85 11.97 -2.38
CA LEU A 86 18.87 11.85 -1.34
C LEU A 86 19.89 13.00 -1.41
N GLU A 87 20.30 13.40 -2.62
CA GLU A 87 21.19 14.54 -2.81
C GLU A 87 20.54 15.84 -2.30
N HIS A 88 19.28 16.08 -2.62
CA HIS A 88 18.54 17.25 -2.15
C HIS A 88 18.33 17.25 -0.63
N CYS A 89 17.93 16.10 -0.05
CA CYS A 89 17.72 15.97 1.38
C CYS A 89 19.01 16.24 2.16
N ARG A 90 20.15 15.64 1.75
CA ARG A 90 21.45 15.82 2.42
C ARG A 90 21.95 17.25 2.43
N LYS A 91 21.62 18.03 1.40
CA LYS A 91 21.95 19.46 1.32
C LYS A 91 21.07 20.33 2.22
N HIS A 92 19.94 19.81 2.72
CA HIS A 92 18.96 20.59 3.48
C HIS A 92 19.09 20.41 5.00
N LYS A 93 19.34 21.52 5.70
CA LYS A 93 19.67 21.56 7.13
C LYS A 93 18.68 20.81 8.04
N TYR A 94 17.38 20.88 7.76
CA TYR A 94 16.34 20.31 8.63
C TYR A 94 15.75 18.99 8.12
N LEU A 95 15.93 18.68 6.84
CA LEU A 95 15.32 17.50 6.20
C LEU A 95 16.34 16.39 5.93
N ALA A 96 17.63 16.60 6.17
CA ALA A 96 18.65 15.60 5.88
C ALA A 96 18.34 14.23 6.49
N LYS A 97 18.02 14.18 7.79
CA LYS A 97 17.77 12.92 8.49
C LYS A 97 16.42 12.30 8.12
N THR A 98 15.34 13.06 8.26
CA THR A 98 13.97 12.58 7.99
C THR A 98 13.76 12.27 6.51
N GLY A 99 14.29 13.11 5.63
CA GLY A 99 14.28 12.89 4.18
C GLY A 99 15.11 11.68 3.75
N GLU A 100 16.28 11.43 4.34
CA GLU A 100 17.05 10.21 4.05
C GLU A 100 16.30 8.93 4.50
N THR A 101 15.66 8.96 5.67
CA THR A 101 14.80 7.84 6.12
C THR A 101 13.63 7.62 5.15
N PHE A 102 12.97 8.70 4.72
CA PHE A 102 11.87 8.65 3.76
C PHE A 102 12.31 8.08 2.41
N VAL A 103 13.42 8.57 1.83
CA VAL A 103 13.92 8.07 0.53
C VAL A 103 14.21 6.57 0.61
N LYS A 104 14.87 6.10 1.68
CA LYS A 104 15.12 4.67 1.89
C LYS A 104 13.83 3.87 1.99
N LEU A 105 12.81 4.42 2.64
CA LEU A 105 11.50 3.77 2.75
C LEU A 105 10.82 3.62 1.38
N VAL A 106 10.79 4.68 0.57
CA VAL A 106 10.17 4.64 -0.77
C VAL A 106 10.95 3.77 -1.74
N VAL A 107 12.29 3.74 -1.66
CA VAL A 107 13.12 2.83 -2.46
C VAL A 107 12.83 1.38 -2.11
N ARG A 108 12.79 1.03 -0.82
CA ARG A 108 12.39 -0.32 -0.38
C ARG A 108 10.98 -0.68 -0.83
N LEU A 109 10.05 0.27 -0.80
CA LEU A 109 8.69 0.06 -1.30
C LEU A 109 8.71 -0.26 -2.81
N MET A 110 9.41 0.54 -3.62
CA MET A 110 9.54 0.31 -5.06
C MET A 110 10.12 -1.07 -5.36
N GLU A 111 11.12 -1.53 -4.61
CA GLU A 111 11.68 -2.89 -4.75
C GLU A 111 10.61 -3.96 -4.56
N ARG A 112 9.85 -3.88 -3.45
CA ARG A 112 8.77 -4.83 -3.16
C ARG A 112 7.67 -4.80 -4.21
N LEU A 113 7.30 -3.61 -4.70
CA LEU A 113 6.26 -3.47 -5.72
C LEU A 113 6.71 -3.97 -7.10
N LEU A 114 7.97 -3.73 -7.49
CA LEU A 114 8.53 -4.22 -8.75
C LEU A 114 8.69 -5.75 -8.73
N ASP A 115 9.14 -6.32 -7.61
CA ASP A 115 9.17 -7.77 -7.40
C ASP A 115 7.75 -8.36 -7.50
N TYR A 116 6.80 -7.74 -6.80
CA TYR A 116 5.40 -8.14 -6.82
C TYR A 116 4.79 -8.11 -8.22
N ARG A 117 4.99 -7.02 -8.97
CA ARG A 117 4.51 -6.91 -10.36
C ARG A 117 5.04 -8.03 -11.25
N THR A 118 6.29 -8.42 -11.06
CA THR A 118 6.92 -9.48 -11.86
C THR A 118 6.30 -10.85 -11.56
N ILE A 119 5.96 -11.12 -10.31
CA ILE A 119 5.45 -12.42 -9.84
C ILE A 119 3.93 -12.55 -9.97
N MET A 120 3.17 -11.44 -9.99
CA MET A 120 1.70 -11.50 -9.98
C MET A 120 1.07 -12.16 -11.21
N HIS A 121 1.82 -12.27 -12.30
CA HIS A 121 1.42 -12.96 -13.53
C HIS A 121 2.00 -14.38 -13.65
N ASP A 122 2.68 -14.89 -12.61
CA ASP A 122 3.19 -16.25 -12.55
C ASP A 122 2.03 -17.26 -12.46
N GLU A 123 2.12 -18.38 -13.18
CA GLU A 123 1.15 -19.47 -13.09
C GLU A 123 1.16 -20.14 -11.70
N ASN A 124 2.30 -20.07 -11.01
CA ASN A 124 2.46 -20.63 -9.69
C ASN A 124 1.80 -19.74 -8.62
N LYS A 125 0.63 -20.20 -8.13
CA LYS A 125 -0.12 -19.52 -7.07
C LYS A 125 0.64 -19.43 -5.74
N GLU A 126 1.57 -20.34 -5.45
CA GLU A 126 2.40 -20.27 -4.23
C GLU A 126 3.38 -19.09 -4.29
N ASN A 127 3.97 -18.84 -5.47
CA ASN A 127 4.83 -17.67 -5.69
C ASN A 127 4.03 -16.37 -5.52
N ARG A 128 2.82 -16.31 -6.10
CA ARG A 128 1.88 -15.18 -5.93
C ARG A 128 1.54 -14.94 -4.46
N MET A 129 1.24 -15.99 -3.69
CA MET A 129 0.97 -15.90 -2.25
C MET A 129 2.18 -15.40 -1.47
N SER A 130 3.35 -16.02 -1.67
CA SER A 130 4.61 -15.66 -1.00
C SER A 130 4.96 -14.18 -1.25
N CYS A 131 4.83 -13.72 -2.49
CA CYS A 131 5.11 -12.33 -2.83
C CYS A 131 4.07 -11.37 -2.22
N THR A 132 2.79 -11.73 -2.23
CA THR A 132 1.73 -10.95 -1.57
C THR A 132 2.01 -10.81 -0.07
N VAL A 133 2.44 -11.89 0.59
CA VAL A 133 2.83 -11.86 2.01
C VAL A 133 4.03 -10.94 2.25
N ASN A 134 5.01 -10.90 1.34
CA ASN A 134 6.16 -10.00 1.46
C ASN A 134 5.74 -8.51 1.44
N VAL A 135 4.86 -8.13 0.51
CA VAL A 135 4.34 -6.75 0.44
C VAL A 135 3.46 -6.43 1.66
N LEU A 136 2.60 -7.36 2.07
CA LEU A 136 1.77 -7.25 3.27
C LEU A 136 2.63 -7.02 4.54
N ASN A 137 3.70 -7.80 4.71
CA ASN A 137 4.61 -7.64 5.83
C ASN A 137 5.36 -6.30 5.80
N PHE A 138 5.71 -5.82 4.60
CA PHE A 138 6.30 -4.49 4.46
C PHE A 138 5.34 -3.39 4.93
N TYR A 139 4.08 -3.40 4.47
CA TYR A 139 3.10 -2.40 4.90
C TYR A 139 2.77 -2.48 6.39
N LYS A 140 2.84 -3.68 6.97
CA LYS A 140 2.75 -3.86 8.42
C LYS A 140 3.95 -3.24 9.16
N GLU A 141 5.18 -3.45 8.65
CA GLU A 141 6.42 -2.90 9.23
C GLU A 141 6.39 -1.37 9.26
N ILE A 142 5.87 -0.75 8.20
CA ILE A 142 5.78 0.72 8.09
C ILE A 142 4.45 1.30 8.61
N GLU A 143 3.67 0.49 9.32
CA GLU A 143 2.41 0.88 9.97
C GLU A 143 1.39 1.56 9.02
N ARG A 144 1.31 1.09 7.77
CA ARG A 144 0.35 1.56 6.76
C ARG A 144 -0.89 0.67 6.73
N GLU A 145 -1.80 0.89 7.67
CA GLU A 145 -2.97 0.03 7.90
C GLU A 145 -3.87 -0.14 6.65
N GLU A 146 -4.19 0.94 5.93
CA GLU A 146 -4.99 0.88 4.71
C GLU A 146 -4.38 -0.06 3.66
N MET A 147 -3.09 0.10 3.38
CA MET A 147 -2.38 -0.75 2.41
C MET A 147 -2.23 -2.17 2.90
N TYR A 148 -1.95 -2.36 4.19
CA TYR A 148 -1.92 -3.67 4.81
C TYR A 148 -3.24 -4.43 4.60
N ILE A 149 -4.37 -3.78 4.86
CA ILE A 149 -5.70 -4.36 4.68
C ILE A 149 -5.98 -4.68 3.21
N ARG A 150 -5.62 -3.78 2.28
CA ARG A 150 -5.76 -4.04 0.82
C ARG A 150 -5.01 -5.31 0.39
N TYR A 151 -3.75 -5.47 0.81
CA TYR A 151 -2.96 -6.67 0.47
C TYR A 151 -3.43 -7.93 1.21
N LEU A 152 -3.98 -7.78 2.41
CA LEU A 152 -4.59 -8.88 3.16
C LEU A 152 -5.80 -9.44 2.41
N TYR A 153 -6.62 -8.60 1.80
CA TYR A 153 -7.73 -9.06 0.95
C TYR A 153 -7.24 -9.72 -0.34
N LYS A 154 -6.20 -9.18 -1.00
CA LYS A 154 -5.58 -9.84 -2.17
C LYS A 154 -5.10 -11.24 -1.82
N LEU A 155 -4.47 -11.42 -0.65
CA LEU A 155 -4.06 -12.73 -0.15
C LEU A 155 -5.26 -13.64 0.15
N CYS A 156 -6.33 -13.11 0.75
CA CYS A 156 -7.55 -13.85 1.01
C CYS A 156 -8.18 -14.40 -0.29
N ASP A 157 -8.22 -13.58 -1.34
CA ASP A 157 -8.73 -14.00 -2.65
C ASP A 157 -7.82 -15.05 -3.31
N LEU A 158 -6.49 -14.94 -3.18
CA LEU A 158 -5.57 -16.01 -3.60
C LEU A 158 -5.84 -17.32 -2.86
N HIS A 159 -6.09 -17.27 -1.54
CA HIS A 159 -6.44 -18.47 -0.78
C HIS A 159 -7.75 -19.08 -1.26
N LYS A 160 -8.74 -18.27 -1.62
CA LYS A 160 -10.01 -18.74 -2.19
C LYS A 160 -9.81 -19.34 -3.59
N GLU A 161 -8.97 -18.77 -4.44
CA GLU A 161 -8.59 -19.33 -5.75
C GLU A 161 -7.89 -20.70 -5.64
N CYS A 162 -7.16 -20.92 -4.55
CA CYS A 162 -6.55 -22.21 -4.20
C CYS A 162 -7.45 -23.06 -3.33
N ASP A 163 -8.68 -22.62 -3.08
CA ASP A 163 -9.65 -23.42 -2.37
C ASP A 163 -9.25 -23.73 -0.90
N ASN A 164 -8.32 -22.91 -0.37
CA ASN A 164 -7.77 -22.92 0.98
C ASN A 164 -8.59 -22.03 1.91
N TYR A 165 -9.87 -22.38 2.12
CA TYR A 165 -10.79 -21.54 2.90
C TYR A 165 -10.38 -21.34 4.36
N THR A 166 -9.68 -22.31 4.96
CA THR A 166 -9.11 -22.18 6.31
C THR A 166 -8.11 -21.03 6.39
N GLU A 167 -7.20 -20.94 5.41
CA GLU A 167 -6.21 -19.85 5.34
C GLU A 167 -6.87 -18.50 4.98
N ALA A 168 -7.89 -18.52 4.12
CA ALA A 168 -8.70 -17.34 3.83
C ALA A 168 -9.38 -16.79 5.10
N ALA A 169 -9.91 -17.67 5.95
CA ALA A 169 -10.51 -17.32 7.23
C ALA A 169 -9.48 -16.75 8.22
N TYR A 170 -8.29 -17.37 8.34
CA TYR A 170 -7.20 -16.83 9.16
C TYR A 170 -6.73 -15.46 8.68
N THR A 171 -6.69 -15.26 7.37
CA THR A 171 -6.33 -13.97 6.77
C THR A 171 -7.35 -12.89 7.17
N LEU A 172 -8.65 -13.14 7.05
CA LEU A 172 -9.69 -12.20 7.50
C LEU A 172 -9.65 -11.96 9.02
N LEU A 173 -9.27 -12.96 9.81
CA LEU A 173 -9.13 -12.81 11.26
C LEU A 173 -8.03 -11.78 11.62
N LEU A 174 -6.99 -11.64 10.79
CA LEU A 174 -5.99 -10.59 10.98
C LEU A 174 -6.60 -9.19 10.85
N HIS A 175 -7.53 -8.98 9.91
CA HIS A 175 -8.27 -7.71 9.80
C HIS A 175 -9.21 -7.50 10.98
N ALA A 176 -9.98 -8.53 11.37
CA ALA A 176 -10.89 -8.43 12.52
C ALA A 176 -10.16 -8.08 13.85
N LYS A 177 -8.89 -8.45 13.97
CA LYS A 177 -8.04 -8.10 15.13
C LYS A 177 -7.65 -6.62 15.19
N LEU A 178 -7.63 -5.90 14.07
CA LEU A 178 -7.36 -4.46 14.03
C LEU A 178 -8.56 -3.65 14.55
N LEU A 179 -9.77 -4.19 14.37
CA LEU A 179 -11.02 -3.53 14.75
C LEU A 179 -11.34 -3.68 16.24
N LYS A 180 -12.01 -2.67 16.80
CA LYS A 180 -12.55 -2.72 18.16
C LYS A 180 -14.04 -3.07 18.14
N TRP A 181 -14.52 -3.68 19.23
CA TRP A 181 -15.96 -3.81 19.48
C TRP A 181 -16.49 -2.47 19.99
N SER A 182 -16.65 -1.50 19.10
CA SER A 182 -17.11 -0.15 19.43
C SER A 182 -18.10 0.40 18.38
N GLU A 183 -18.87 1.40 18.79
CA GLU A 183 -19.75 2.18 17.90
C GLU A 183 -19.00 3.31 17.18
N ASP A 184 -17.66 3.35 17.26
CA ASP A 184 -16.86 4.34 16.55
C ASP A 184 -17.05 4.18 15.05
N VAL A 185 -17.17 5.31 14.35
CA VAL A 185 -17.33 5.33 12.89
C VAL A 185 -16.15 4.64 12.23
N CYS A 186 -16.44 3.71 11.33
CA CYS A 186 -15.40 3.09 10.50
C CYS A 186 -14.73 4.14 9.62
N ALA A 187 -13.40 4.19 9.65
CA ALA A 187 -12.67 4.96 8.64
C ALA A 187 -12.99 4.41 7.24
N ALA A 188 -13.17 5.29 6.27
CA ALA A 188 -13.59 4.90 4.91
C ALA A 188 -12.67 3.86 4.26
N HIS A 189 -11.38 3.84 4.63
CA HIS A 189 -10.42 2.86 4.14
C HIS A 189 -10.64 1.42 4.67
N LEU A 190 -11.37 1.27 5.78
CA LEU A 190 -11.69 -0.03 6.38
C LEU A 190 -12.88 -0.72 5.69
N THR A 191 -13.70 0.03 4.95
CA THR A 191 -14.94 -0.43 4.31
C THR A 191 -14.85 -0.55 2.79
N GLN A 192 -13.65 -0.49 2.19
CA GLN A 192 -13.45 -0.41 0.73
C GLN A 192 -13.83 -1.69 -0.06
N ARG A 193 -14.34 -2.75 0.58
CA ARG A 193 -14.75 -3.97 -0.12
C ARG A 193 -16.25 -3.93 -0.41
N ASP A 194 -16.60 -4.28 -1.65
CA ASP A 194 -17.98 -4.52 -2.05
C ASP A 194 -18.64 -5.57 -1.14
N GLY A 195 -19.76 -5.18 -0.50
CA GLY A 195 -20.58 -6.06 0.32
C GLY A 195 -20.59 -5.77 1.82
N PHE A 196 -19.62 -5.00 2.36
CA PHE A 196 -19.67 -4.58 3.76
C PHE A 196 -20.37 -3.22 3.90
N GLN A 197 -21.64 -3.25 4.34
CA GLN A 197 -22.37 -2.06 4.74
C GLN A 197 -22.25 -1.92 6.26
N ALA A 198 -21.12 -1.42 6.73
CA ALA A 198 -20.87 -1.19 8.15
C ALA A 198 -20.60 0.29 8.41
N THR A 199 -21.35 0.86 9.36
CA THR A 199 -21.16 2.26 9.79
C THR A 199 -20.16 2.36 10.95
N THR A 200 -20.05 1.30 11.75
CA THR A 200 -19.19 1.25 12.94
C THR A 200 -18.17 0.12 12.89
N GLN A 201 -17.08 0.25 13.66
CA GLN A 201 -16.06 -0.80 13.77
C GLN A 201 -16.64 -2.12 14.29
N GLY A 202 -17.55 -2.06 15.27
CA GLY A 202 -18.24 -3.25 15.80
C GLY A 202 -19.06 -3.97 14.73
N GLN A 203 -19.82 -3.24 13.91
CA GLN A 203 -20.59 -3.82 12.80
C GLN A 203 -19.68 -4.47 11.75
N LEU A 204 -18.59 -3.79 11.36
CA LEU A 204 -17.65 -4.35 10.40
C LEU A 204 -17.00 -5.63 10.95
N LYS A 205 -16.62 -5.60 12.23
CA LYS A 205 -16.05 -6.75 12.92
C LYS A 205 -17.01 -7.92 12.98
N GLU A 206 -18.29 -7.68 13.25
CA GLU A 206 -19.33 -8.72 13.22
C GLU A 206 -19.48 -9.34 11.83
N GLN A 207 -19.59 -8.52 10.78
CA GLN A 207 -19.69 -8.98 9.39
C GLN A 207 -18.46 -9.81 8.98
N LEU A 208 -17.25 -9.41 9.40
CA LEU A 208 -16.03 -10.20 9.19
C LEU A 208 -16.10 -11.55 9.90
N TYR A 209 -16.56 -11.61 11.15
CA TYR A 209 -16.71 -12.88 11.86
C TYR A 209 -17.72 -13.82 11.18
N GLN A 210 -18.81 -13.29 10.64
CA GLN A 210 -19.78 -14.09 9.87
C GLN A 210 -19.13 -14.71 8.63
N GLU A 211 -18.34 -13.92 7.87
CA GLU A 211 -17.61 -14.44 6.70
C GLU A 211 -16.51 -15.44 7.11
N ILE A 212 -15.78 -15.19 8.20
CA ILE A 212 -14.76 -16.10 8.76
C ILE A 212 -15.38 -17.46 9.12
N ILE A 213 -16.53 -17.47 9.80
CA ILE A 213 -17.23 -18.71 10.15
C ILE A 213 -17.64 -19.46 8.88
N HIS A 214 -18.21 -18.75 7.90
CA HIS A 214 -18.59 -19.34 6.62
C HIS A 214 -17.39 -20.02 5.91
N TYR A 215 -16.23 -19.39 5.90
CA TYR A 215 -15.01 -19.97 5.31
C TYR A 215 -14.49 -21.18 6.10
N PHE A 216 -14.52 -21.16 7.44
CA PHE A 216 -14.15 -22.33 8.22
C PHE A 216 -15.08 -23.52 7.96
N ASP A 217 -16.39 -23.29 7.83
CA ASP A 217 -17.34 -24.35 7.52
C ASP A 217 -17.11 -24.93 6.13
N LYS A 218 -16.84 -24.07 5.14
CA LYS A 218 -16.50 -24.51 3.77
C LYS A 218 -15.18 -25.30 3.74
N GLY A 219 -14.20 -24.93 4.55
CA GLY A 219 -12.94 -25.67 4.71
C GLY A 219 -13.14 -27.07 5.30
N LYS A 220 -14.02 -27.21 6.31
CA LYS A 220 -14.34 -28.51 6.93
C LYS A 220 -15.02 -29.48 5.97
N VAL A 221 -15.99 -29.00 5.17
CA VAL A 221 -16.72 -29.83 4.20
C VAL A 221 -15.77 -30.51 3.22
N ARG A 222 -14.69 -29.82 2.80
CA ARG A 222 -13.67 -30.43 1.93
C ARG A 222 -12.91 -31.58 2.58
N HIS A 223 -12.47 -31.44 3.82
CA HIS A 223 -11.77 -32.53 4.49
C HIS A 223 -12.67 -33.78 4.56
N THR A 224 -13.98 -33.62 4.74
CA THR A 224 -14.94 -34.72 4.72
C THR A 224 -15.27 -35.24 3.31
N SER A 225 -15.32 -34.37 2.29
CA SER A 225 -15.57 -34.76 0.89
C SER A 225 -14.37 -35.46 0.25
N SER A 226 -13.13 -35.05 0.56
CA SER A 226 -11.92 -35.73 0.12
C SER A 226 -11.82 -37.14 0.71
N LEU A 227 -12.30 -37.36 1.95
CA LEU A 227 -12.37 -38.69 2.56
C LEU A 227 -13.45 -39.60 1.95
N SER A 228 -14.53 -39.03 1.42
CA SER A 228 -15.63 -39.79 0.78
C SER A 228 -15.39 -40.12 -0.69
N LEU A 229 -14.33 -39.58 -1.30
CA LEU A 229 -13.81 -40.04 -2.60
C LEU A 229 -12.88 -41.27 -2.49
N PHE A 230 -12.50 -41.66 -1.27
CA PHE A 230 -11.70 -42.85 -0.97
C PHE A 230 -12.48 -43.96 -0.24
N LEU A 231 -13.80 -43.82 -0.11
CA LEU A 231 -14.74 -44.84 0.38
C LEU A 231 -15.74 -45.20 -0.72
#